data_AF-A0A3L7VMK1-F1
#
_entry.id   AF-A0A3L7VMK1-F1
#
_cell.length_a   1.000
_cell.length_b   1.000
_cell.length_c   1.000
_cell.angle_alpha   90.00
_cell.angle_beta   90.00
_cell.angle_gamma   90.00
#
_symmetry.space_group_name_H-M   'P 1'
#
loop_
_entity.id
_entity.type
_entity.pdbx_description
1 polymer ?
#
loop_
_entity_poly.entity_id
_entity_poly.type
_entity_poly.pdbx_seq_one_letter_code
_entity_poly.pdbx_strand_id
1 'polypeptide(L)'
;MTRSKLPATLVLCATAPRQTLAVRASSWLDAARAVAVPVTWVVGIDSLAGIASGVGDVDLALDIPPAACGSRSRLRDLLARARDITPGMTSVVLRGPTPPAHRGLLVEEGISVALVDTFDDDARGNRRPAPKGWPCRNSVWGLWEVQVAAHRPDGLLGWLGFDGLPAVKRGGLQALRTDGVSIGNSGSAFISPRLERWISWASQHRFCGAAVVMSLSAVPEMITGSARESVAGSVLRAA
;
A
#
# COMPACT_ATOMS: atom_id res chain seq x y z
N MET A 1 3.92 34.53 -12.13
CA MET A 1 4.05 33.78 -10.86
C MET A 1 3.61 32.33 -11.09
N THR A 2 4.56 31.43 -11.32
CA THR A 2 4.30 29.99 -11.47
C THR A 2 3.98 29.40 -10.10
N ARG A 3 2.70 29.11 -9.84
CA ARG A 3 2.27 28.36 -8.65
C ARG A 3 3.09 27.06 -8.60
N SER A 4 3.94 26.90 -7.59
CA SER A 4 4.64 25.64 -7.32
C SER A 4 3.59 24.54 -7.20
N LYS A 5 3.54 23.65 -8.19
CA LYS A 5 2.56 22.55 -8.21
C LYS A 5 3.10 21.45 -7.31
N LEU A 6 2.32 21.04 -6.31
CA LEU A 6 2.69 19.95 -5.41
C LEU A 6 3.03 18.67 -6.20
N PRO A 7 4.05 17.90 -5.79
CA PRO A 7 4.36 16.61 -6.39
C PRO A 7 3.17 15.66 -6.23
N ALA A 8 3.09 14.63 -7.07
CA ALA A 8 2.15 13.54 -6.85
C ALA A 8 2.63 12.62 -5.72
N THR A 9 1.72 11.84 -5.15
CA THR A 9 2.03 10.79 -4.17
C THR A 9 1.82 9.44 -4.83
N LEU A 10 2.86 8.61 -4.83
CA LEU A 10 2.84 7.27 -5.41
C LEU A 10 2.98 6.25 -4.28
N VAL A 11 2.09 5.25 -4.28
CA VAL A 11 2.14 4.08 -3.41
C VAL A 11 2.24 2.85 -4.29
N LEU A 12 3.30 2.07 -4.12
CA LEU A 12 3.50 0.83 -4.86
C LEU A 12 3.22 -0.35 -3.93
N CYS A 13 2.26 -1.19 -4.33
CA CYS A 13 1.92 -2.42 -3.63
C CYS A 13 2.22 -3.63 -4.52
N ALA A 14 2.86 -4.63 -3.96
CA ALA A 14 3.33 -5.79 -4.71
C ALA A 14 3.01 -7.09 -3.99
N THR A 15 2.38 -8.05 -4.68
CA THR A 15 2.02 -9.34 -4.08
C THR A 15 3.28 -10.19 -3.88
N ALA A 16 3.49 -10.65 -2.64
CA ALA A 16 4.55 -11.60 -2.30
C ALA A 16 4.18 -13.03 -2.76
N PRO A 17 5.15 -13.94 -2.91
CA PRO A 17 4.88 -15.30 -3.35
C PRO A 17 3.99 -16.07 -2.35
N ARG A 18 2.97 -16.78 -2.87
CA ARG A 18 2.05 -17.59 -2.05
C ARG A 18 2.66 -18.89 -1.52
N GLN A 19 3.84 -19.29 -1.99
CA GLN A 19 4.48 -20.55 -1.63
C GLN A 19 5.92 -20.31 -1.20
N THR A 20 6.11 -20.01 0.08
CA THR A 20 7.42 -20.09 0.72
C THR A 20 7.48 -21.40 1.48
N LEU A 21 7.95 -22.48 0.82
CA LEU A 21 8.76 -23.46 1.57
C LEU A 21 9.82 -22.63 2.30
N ALA A 22 9.98 -22.77 3.62
CA ALA A 22 10.77 -21.88 4.47
C ALA A 22 12.18 -21.56 3.92
N VAL A 23 12.77 -22.50 3.18
CA VAL A 23 14.08 -22.39 2.50
C VAL A 23 14.12 -21.31 1.40
N ARG A 24 12.97 -20.82 0.93
CA ARG A 24 12.84 -19.82 -0.17
C ARG A 24 12.31 -18.46 0.30
N ALA A 25 12.08 -18.28 1.60
CA ALA A 25 11.58 -17.01 2.15
C ALA A 25 12.66 -15.92 2.19
N SER A 26 13.92 -16.28 2.48
CA SER A 26 15.02 -15.32 2.57
C SER A 26 15.33 -14.66 1.22
N SER A 27 15.35 -15.43 0.13
CA SER A 27 15.77 -14.92 -1.18
C SER A 27 14.85 -13.83 -1.73
N TRP A 28 13.54 -13.89 -1.47
CA TRP A 28 12.64 -12.82 -1.90
C TRP A 28 12.67 -11.61 -0.97
N LEU A 29 12.89 -11.80 0.34
CA LEU A 29 13.07 -10.70 1.28
C LEU A 29 14.33 -9.89 0.95
N ASP A 30 15.41 -10.55 0.55
CA ASP A 30 16.62 -9.88 0.07
C ASP A 30 16.35 -9.06 -1.19
N ALA A 31 15.62 -9.65 -2.16
CA ALA A 31 15.17 -8.92 -3.35
C ALA A 31 14.26 -7.73 -3.00
N ALA A 32 13.38 -7.88 -2.01
CA ALA A 32 12.49 -6.82 -1.53
C ALA A 32 13.26 -5.65 -0.90
N ARG A 33 14.28 -5.96 -0.08
CA ARG A 33 15.15 -4.94 0.56
C ARG A 33 16.06 -4.23 -0.42
N ALA A 34 16.41 -4.87 -1.53
CA ALA A 34 17.26 -4.27 -2.57
C ALA A 34 16.52 -3.21 -3.42
N VAL A 35 15.21 -3.05 -3.27
CA VAL A 35 14.43 -2.08 -4.06
C VAL A 35 14.72 -0.64 -3.62
N ALA A 36 15.09 0.22 -4.59
CA ALA A 36 15.50 1.61 -4.34
C ALA A 36 14.36 2.59 -3.98
N VAL A 37 13.11 2.14 -4.04
CA VAL A 37 11.92 2.94 -3.70
C VAL A 37 11.04 2.18 -2.70
N PRO A 38 10.29 2.87 -1.83
CA PRO A 38 9.36 2.20 -0.92
C PRO A 38 8.32 1.36 -1.69
N VAL A 39 8.18 0.11 -1.30
CA VAL A 39 7.17 -0.83 -1.80
C VAL A 39 6.51 -1.52 -0.60
N THR A 40 5.19 -1.54 -0.59
CA THR A 40 4.40 -2.33 0.36
C THR A 40 4.18 -3.73 -0.19
N TRP A 41 4.61 -4.75 0.56
CA TRP A 41 4.48 -6.14 0.15
C TRP A 41 3.19 -6.75 0.69
N VAL A 42 2.33 -7.18 -0.23
CA VAL A 42 1.04 -7.77 0.07
C VAL A 42 1.22 -9.26 0.31
N VAL A 43 1.00 -9.70 1.54
CA VAL A 43 1.30 -11.05 2.02
C VAL A 43 0.04 -11.72 2.55
N GLY A 44 -0.16 -13.00 2.20
CA GLY A 44 -1.19 -13.83 2.86
C GLY A 44 -0.74 -14.25 4.26
N ILE A 45 -1.70 -14.61 5.12
CA ILE A 45 -1.41 -15.04 6.51
C ILE A 45 -0.44 -16.22 6.58
N ASP A 46 -0.54 -17.18 5.66
CA ASP A 46 0.33 -18.36 5.63
C ASP A 46 1.77 -17.99 5.23
N SER A 47 1.93 -17.09 4.24
CA SER A 47 3.23 -16.54 3.85
C SER A 47 3.84 -15.67 4.95
N LEU A 48 3.01 -14.91 5.68
CA LEU A 48 3.44 -14.03 6.77
C LEU A 48 4.16 -14.81 7.87
N ALA A 49 3.62 -15.95 8.29
CA ALA A 49 4.25 -16.83 9.28
C ALA A 49 5.64 -17.32 8.82
N GLY A 50 5.80 -17.61 7.52
CA GLY A 50 7.06 -18.07 6.94
C GLY A 50 8.15 -17.00 6.85
N ILE A 51 7.80 -15.72 6.97
CA ILE A 51 8.75 -14.59 6.81
C ILE A 51 8.97 -13.80 8.09
N ALA A 52 8.27 -14.15 9.18
CA ALA A 52 8.21 -13.40 10.43
C ALA A 52 9.58 -12.99 11.00
N SER A 53 10.55 -13.91 10.98
CA SER A 53 11.90 -13.68 11.49
C SER A 53 12.78 -12.82 10.58
N GLY A 54 12.35 -12.57 9.34
CA GLY A 54 13.11 -11.86 8.31
C GLY A 54 12.45 -10.58 7.79
N VAL A 55 11.30 -10.16 8.32
CA VAL A 55 10.57 -8.99 7.81
C VAL A 55 11.43 -7.71 7.86
N GLY A 56 12.16 -7.48 8.95
CA GLY A 56 13.02 -6.30 9.11
C GLY A 56 12.28 -5.00 8.76
N ASP A 57 12.91 -4.15 7.95
CA ASP A 57 12.40 -2.83 7.53
C ASP A 57 11.44 -2.86 6.33
N VAL A 58 10.97 -4.05 5.91
CA VAL A 58 10.07 -4.17 4.76
C VAL A 58 8.64 -3.79 5.18
N ASP A 59 8.01 -2.87 4.44
CA ASP A 59 6.62 -2.53 4.67
C ASP A 59 5.68 -3.64 4.19
N LEU A 60 4.78 -4.09 5.07
CA LEU A 60 3.87 -5.20 4.80
C LEU A 60 2.41 -4.76 4.87
N ALA A 61 1.59 -5.34 3.98
CA ALA A 61 0.14 -5.31 4.06
C ALA A 61 -0.44 -6.72 4.07
N LEU A 62 -1.34 -7.02 5.00
CA LEU A 62 -2.03 -8.30 5.03
C LEU A 62 -3.08 -8.40 3.93
N ASP A 63 -2.99 -9.43 3.09
CA ASP A 63 -4.02 -9.77 2.12
C ASP A 63 -5.21 -10.43 2.84
N ILE A 64 -6.32 -9.71 2.96
CA ILE A 64 -7.54 -10.23 3.58
C ILE A 64 -8.43 -10.80 2.47
N PRO A 65 -8.59 -12.14 2.39
CA PRO A 65 -9.45 -12.74 1.39
C PRO A 65 -10.93 -12.44 1.70
N PRO A 66 -11.81 -12.31 0.69
CA PRO A 66 -13.23 -12.04 0.91
C PRO A 66 -13.90 -13.06 1.85
N ALA A 67 -13.44 -14.33 1.82
CA ALA A 67 -13.93 -15.39 2.69
C ALA A 67 -13.68 -15.13 4.20
N ALA A 68 -12.64 -14.35 4.55
CA ALA A 68 -12.39 -13.95 5.94
C ALA A 68 -13.41 -12.90 6.42
N CYS A 69 -13.92 -12.07 5.51
CA CYS A 69 -14.97 -11.07 5.77
C CYS A 69 -16.38 -11.66 5.85
N GLY A 70 -16.54 -12.98 5.76
CA GLY A 70 -17.85 -13.65 5.92
C GLY A 70 -18.35 -13.70 7.37
N SER A 71 -17.47 -13.46 8.36
CA SER A 71 -17.82 -13.39 9.77
C SER A 71 -16.85 -12.48 10.54
N ARG A 72 -17.37 -11.73 11.51
CA ARG A 72 -16.56 -10.90 12.42
C ARG A 72 -15.57 -11.75 13.24
N SER A 73 -15.95 -12.96 13.67
CA SER A 73 -15.04 -13.84 14.42
C SER A 73 -13.87 -14.30 13.56
N ARG A 74 -14.15 -14.78 12.34
CA ARG A 74 -13.12 -15.25 11.40
C ARG A 74 -12.13 -14.15 11.03
N LEU A 75 -12.64 -12.93 10.80
CA LEU A 75 -11.78 -11.78 10.54
C LEU A 75 -10.92 -11.45 11.75
N ARG A 76 -11.48 -11.47 12.97
CA ARG A 76 -10.73 -11.22 14.19
C ARG A 76 -9.63 -12.24 14.39
N ASP A 77 -9.92 -13.52 14.23
CA ASP A 77 -8.93 -14.59 14.39
C ASP A 77 -7.79 -14.45 13.37
N LEU A 78 -8.11 -14.03 12.14
CA LEU A 78 -7.10 -13.76 11.11
C LEU A 78 -6.22 -12.56 11.50
N LEU A 79 -6.80 -11.47 11.97
CA LEU A 79 -6.07 -10.26 12.37
C LEU A 79 -5.22 -10.49 13.63
N ALA A 80 -5.77 -11.19 14.63
CA ALA A 80 -5.06 -11.55 15.85
C ALA A 80 -3.81 -12.39 15.53
N ARG A 81 -3.95 -13.43 14.70
CA ARG A 81 -2.79 -14.22 14.24
C ARG A 81 -1.77 -13.37 13.49
N ALA A 82 -2.23 -12.46 12.64
CA ALA A 82 -1.32 -11.60 11.90
C ALA A 82 -0.53 -10.68 12.82
N ARG A 83 -1.19 -10.14 13.85
CA ARG A 83 -0.57 -9.32 14.90
C ARG A 83 0.40 -10.11 15.78
N ASP A 84 0.07 -11.34 16.12
CA ASP A 84 0.98 -12.23 16.87
C ASP A 84 2.29 -12.47 16.07
N ILE A 85 2.19 -12.55 14.75
CA ILE A 85 3.34 -12.74 13.85
C ILE A 85 4.09 -11.43 13.60
N THR A 86 3.38 -10.32 13.43
CA THR A 86 3.97 -9.01 13.11
C THR A 86 3.20 -7.89 13.85
N PRO A 87 3.57 -7.60 15.11
CA PRO A 87 2.81 -6.70 15.98
C PRO A 87 2.67 -5.24 15.49
N GLY A 88 3.56 -4.80 14.60
CA GLY A 88 3.58 -3.44 14.04
C GLY A 88 2.86 -3.27 12.70
N MET A 89 2.21 -4.32 12.17
CA MET A 89 1.55 -4.21 10.87
C MET A 89 0.25 -3.40 10.98
N THR A 90 0.21 -2.25 10.30
CA THR A 90 -0.92 -1.31 10.34
C THR A 90 -1.68 -1.23 9.03
N SER A 91 -1.30 -2.02 8.02
CA SER A 91 -1.86 -1.96 6.67
C SER A 91 -2.44 -3.28 6.21
N VAL A 92 -3.53 -3.21 5.44
CA VAL A 92 -4.21 -4.38 4.87
C VAL A 92 -4.60 -4.13 3.41
N VAL A 93 -4.86 -5.20 2.68
CA VAL A 93 -5.50 -5.18 1.37
C VAL A 93 -6.83 -5.91 1.46
N LEU A 94 -7.91 -5.23 1.10
CA LEU A 94 -9.25 -5.80 1.06
C LEU A 94 -9.59 -6.11 -0.40
N ARG A 95 -9.69 -7.40 -0.75
CA ARG A 95 -10.13 -7.83 -2.07
C ARG A 95 -11.64 -8.02 -2.07
N GLY A 96 -12.35 -7.16 -2.78
CA GLY A 96 -13.81 -7.23 -2.90
C GLY A 96 -14.59 -6.56 -1.75
N PRO A 97 -15.91 -6.72 -1.73
CA PRO A 97 -16.78 -5.99 -0.81
C PRO A 97 -16.50 -6.41 0.63
N THR A 98 -16.35 -5.42 1.50
CA THR A 98 -16.15 -5.66 2.94
C THR A 98 -17.29 -5.00 3.71
N PRO A 99 -18.08 -5.77 4.49
CA PRO A 99 -19.18 -5.22 5.28
C PRO A 99 -18.73 -4.03 6.14
N PRO A 100 -19.46 -2.90 6.17
CA PRO A 100 -19.09 -1.74 6.98
C PRO A 100 -18.86 -2.05 8.47
N ALA A 101 -19.60 -3.03 9.02
CA ALA A 101 -19.44 -3.50 10.39
C ALA A 101 -18.05 -4.09 10.71
N HIS A 102 -17.25 -4.43 9.69
CA HIS A 102 -15.90 -4.98 9.86
C HIS A 102 -14.82 -3.90 9.94
N ARG A 103 -15.10 -2.68 9.50
CA ARG A 103 -14.14 -1.56 9.54
C ARG A 103 -13.72 -1.18 10.94
N GLY A 104 -14.66 -1.20 11.90
CA GLY A 104 -14.35 -0.98 13.31
C GLY A 104 -13.41 -2.04 13.88
N LEU A 105 -13.56 -3.31 13.46
CA LEU A 105 -12.65 -4.38 13.87
C LEU A 105 -11.23 -4.15 13.38
N LEU A 106 -11.05 -3.65 12.14
CA LEU A 106 -9.72 -3.33 11.62
C LEU A 106 -9.00 -2.33 12.53
N VAL A 107 -9.71 -1.28 12.98
CA VAL A 107 -9.14 -0.28 13.89
C VAL A 107 -8.85 -0.85 15.28
N GLU A 108 -9.75 -1.67 15.84
CA GLU A 108 -9.53 -2.39 17.11
C GLU A 108 -8.25 -3.26 17.01
N GLU A 109 -8.01 -3.84 15.84
CA GLU A 109 -6.83 -4.63 15.52
C GLU A 109 -5.64 -3.80 15.00
N GLY A 110 -5.66 -2.48 15.21
CA GLY A 110 -4.51 -1.59 14.99
C GLY A 110 -4.22 -1.27 13.52
N ILE A 111 -5.12 -1.65 12.62
CA ILE A 111 -5.03 -1.30 11.21
C ILE A 111 -5.47 0.15 11.01
N SER A 112 -4.60 0.94 10.41
CA SER A 112 -4.83 2.37 10.15
C SER A 112 -5.09 2.67 8.68
N VAL A 113 -4.74 1.75 7.77
CA VAL A 113 -4.92 1.92 6.33
C VAL A 113 -5.30 0.62 5.63
N ALA A 114 -6.25 0.71 4.70
CA ALA A 114 -6.67 -0.38 3.84
C ALA A 114 -6.56 0.02 2.37
N LEU A 115 -5.88 -0.80 1.57
CA LEU A 115 -5.91 -0.71 0.12
C LEU A 115 -7.15 -1.45 -0.39
N VAL A 116 -8.01 -0.76 -1.15
CA VAL A 116 -9.27 -1.30 -1.68
C VAL A 116 -9.30 -1.21 -3.20
N ASP A 117 -9.95 -2.16 -3.88
CA ASP A 117 -10.12 -2.10 -5.34
C ASP A 117 -11.13 -1.01 -5.73
N THR A 118 -12.23 -0.93 -4.98
CA THR A 118 -13.29 0.07 -5.16
C THR A 118 -13.82 0.51 -3.81
N PHE A 119 -14.30 1.75 -3.74
CA PHE A 119 -15.05 2.22 -2.59
C PHE A 119 -16.46 1.64 -2.61
N ASP A 120 -16.93 1.13 -1.48
CA ASP A 120 -18.33 0.80 -1.30
C ASP A 120 -19.22 2.05 -1.44
N ASP A 121 -20.45 1.87 -1.94
CA ASP A 121 -21.43 2.94 -2.15
C ASP A 121 -21.93 3.61 -0.86
N ASP A 122 -21.66 3.00 0.30
CA ASP A 122 -22.03 3.57 1.60
C ASP A 122 -21.18 4.82 1.91
N ALA A 123 -21.75 5.98 1.61
CA ALA A 123 -21.19 7.30 1.91
C ALA A 123 -21.33 7.72 3.38
N ARG A 124 -21.78 6.82 4.27
CA ARG A 124 -22.00 7.16 5.69
C ARG A 124 -20.67 7.40 6.39
N GLY A 125 -20.43 8.68 6.70
CA GLY A 125 -19.47 9.06 7.73
C GLY A 125 -18.05 9.31 7.24
N ASN A 126 -17.87 10.06 6.15
CA ASN A 126 -16.58 10.67 5.86
C ASN A 126 -16.27 11.72 6.95
N ARG A 127 -15.75 11.27 8.10
CA ARG A 127 -15.59 12.11 9.30
C ARG A 127 -14.36 13.01 9.21
N ARG A 128 -13.39 12.68 8.34
CA ARG A 128 -12.29 13.57 7.92
C ARG A 128 -12.30 13.74 6.41
N PRO A 129 -12.23 14.98 5.88
CA PRO A 129 -12.12 15.19 4.46
C PRO A 129 -10.76 14.71 3.97
N ALA A 130 -10.77 13.84 2.96
CA ALA A 130 -9.56 13.52 2.19
C ALA A 130 -9.09 14.76 1.41
N PRO A 131 -7.78 14.88 1.11
CA PRO A 131 -7.30 15.90 0.19
C PRO A 131 -8.06 15.87 -1.14
N LYS A 132 -8.41 17.04 -1.68
CA LYS A 132 -9.27 17.14 -2.87
C LYS A 132 -8.66 16.36 -4.05
N GLY A 133 -9.44 15.43 -4.60
CA GLY A 133 -9.06 14.65 -5.78
C GLY A 133 -8.14 13.46 -5.49
N TRP A 134 -7.92 13.14 -4.21
CA TRP A 134 -7.25 11.91 -3.83
C TRP A 134 -8.26 10.76 -3.79
N PRO A 135 -7.94 9.60 -4.38
CA PRO A 135 -8.76 8.40 -4.28
C PRO A 135 -8.54 7.75 -2.90
N CYS A 136 -8.84 8.48 -1.83
CA CYS A 136 -8.85 7.97 -0.47
C CYS A 136 -10.03 8.53 0.33
N ARG A 137 -10.44 7.84 1.39
CA ARG A 137 -11.50 8.28 2.30
C ARG A 137 -11.26 7.77 3.72
N ASN A 138 -11.83 8.47 4.70
CA ASN A 138 -11.83 7.99 6.08
C ASN A 138 -13.15 7.24 6.32
N SER A 139 -13.11 5.91 6.30
CA SER A 139 -14.33 5.09 6.38
C SER A 139 -14.83 4.94 7.82
N VAL A 140 -13.92 4.89 8.79
CA VAL A 140 -14.17 5.04 10.23
C VAL A 140 -13.02 5.81 10.87
N TRP A 141 -13.22 6.37 12.07
CA TRP A 141 -12.15 7.07 12.77
C TRP A 141 -10.96 6.12 12.99
N GLY A 142 -9.77 6.53 12.54
CA GLY A 142 -8.57 5.71 12.61
C GLY A 142 -8.29 4.84 11.39
N LEU A 143 -9.23 4.69 10.43
CA LEU A 143 -9.01 3.90 9.20
C LEU A 143 -9.11 4.75 7.94
N TRP A 144 -8.05 4.74 7.13
CA TRP A 144 -8.04 5.29 5.78
C TRP A 144 -8.19 4.19 4.74
N GLU A 145 -9.13 4.34 3.83
CA GLU A 145 -9.22 3.52 2.63
C GLU A 145 -8.54 4.24 1.48
N VAL A 146 -7.61 3.58 0.80
CA VAL A 146 -6.93 4.06 -0.41
C VAL A 146 -7.36 3.17 -1.55
N GLN A 147 -7.93 3.75 -2.60
CA GLN A 147 -8.37 3.00 -3.76
C GLN A 147 -7.20 2.77 -4.72
N VAL A 148 -7.05 1.53 -5.19
CA VAL A 148 -6.13 1.18 -6.27
C VAL A 148 -6.52 1.96 -7.52
N ALA A 149 -5.55 2.64 -8.13
CA ALA A 149 -5.80 3.33 -9.38
C ALA A 149 -6.20 2.30 -10.45
N ALA A 150 -7.36 2.54 -11.07
CA ALA A 150 -7.79 1.74 -12.20
C ALA A 150 -6.70 1.79 -13.28
N HIS A 151 -6.21 0.63 -13.68
CA HIS A 151 -5.31 0.51 -14.81
C HIS A 151 -6.12 0.79 -16.08
N ARG A 152 -6.25 2.07 -16.44
CA ARG A 152 -6.86 2.47 -17.70
C ARG A 152 -5.75 2.52 -18.75
N PRO A 153 -5.75 1.60 -19.73
CA PRO A 153 -4.93 1.79 -20.91
C PRO A 153 -5.41 3.05 -21.63
N ASP A 154 -4.63 4.12 -21.60
CA ASP A 154 -4.92 5.32 -22.38
C ASP A 154 -4.52 5.08 -23.85
N GLY A 155 -5.52 5.09 -24.75
CA GLY A 155 -5.34 5.10 -26.20
C GLY A 155 -5.08 3.76 -26.89
N LEU A 156 -4.90 3.82 -28.21
CA LEU A 156 -4.69 2.65 -29.10
C LEU A 156 -3.48 1.80 -28.72
N LEU A 157 -2.42 2.39 -28.16
CA LEU A 157 -1.23 1.68 -27.69
C LEU A 157 -1.49 0.82 -26.45
N GLY A 158 -2.34 1.30 -25.52
CA GLY A 158 -2.77 0.52 -24.37
C GLY A 158 -3.68 -0.66 -24.75
N TRP A 159 -4.44 -0.54 -25.85
CA TRP A 159 -5.20 -1.65 -26.43
C TRP A 159 -4.28 -2.71 -27.10
N LEU A 160 -3.14 -2.29 -27.64
CA LEU A 160 -2.14 -3.18 -28.25
C LEU A 160 -1.25 -3.93 -27.24
N GLY A 161 -1.58 -3.93 -25.95
CA GLY A 161 -0.84 -4.68 -24.92
C GLY A 161 0.49 -4.03 -24.51
N PHE A 162 0.79 -2.83 -25.00
CA PHE A 162 1.83 -1.99 -24.40
C PHE A 162 1.25 -1.38 -23.13
N ASP A 163 1.28 -2.18 -22.06
CA ASP A 163 0.73 -1.87 -20.75
C ASP A 163 1.40 -0.61 -20.19
N GLY A 164 0.83 0.54 -20.53
CA GLY A 164 1.38 1.86 -20.26
C GLY A 164 1.38 2.16 -18.78
N LEU A 165 2.48 2.75 -18.31
CA LEU A 165 2.54 3.32 -16.96
C LEU A 165 1.53 4.48 -16.89
N PRO A 166 0.73 4.57 -15.83
CA PRO A 166 -0.34 5.56 -15.78
C PRO A 166 0.23 6.98 -15.66
N ALA A 167 -0.49 7.96 -16.19
CA ALA A 167 -0.08 9.35 -16.10
C ALA A 167 -0.12 9.86 -14.64
N VAL A 168 1.00 10.42 -14.18
CA VAL A 168 1.12 10.96 -12.81
C VAL A 168 0.37 12.29 -12.71
N LYS A 169 -0.72 12.31 -11.92
CA LYS A 169 -1.45 13.54 -11.63
C LYS A 169 -0.81 14.30 -10.46
N ARG A 170 -0.23 15.47 -10.74
CA ARG A 170 0.36 16.36 -9.73
C ARG A 170 -0.62 16.68 -8.60
N GLY A 171 -0.12 16.65 -7.36
CA GLY A 171 -0.91 16.87 -6.16
C GLY A 171 -1.99 15.82 -5.90
N GLY A 172 -2.00 14.71 -6.63
CA GLY A 172 -2.90 13.57 -6.43
C GLY A 172 -2.19 12.38 -5.79
N LEU A 173 -2.97 11.42 -5.30
CA LEU A 173 -2.50 10.12 -4.83
C LEU A 173 -2.81 9.04 -5.87
N GLN A 174 -1.83 8.16 -6.07
CA GLN A 174 -1.96 7.01 -6.94
C GLN A 174 -1.37 5.78 -6.26
N ALA A 175 -2.24 4.82 -5.93
CA ALA A 175 -1.85 3.52 -5.42
C ALA A 175 -1.88 2.50 -6.57
N LEU A 176 -0.79 1.78 -6.78
CA LEU A 176 -0.65 0.79 -7.83
C LEU A 176 -0.44 -0.58 -7.20
N ARG A 177 -1.11 -1.61 -7.73
CA ARG A 177 -0.97 -3.01 -7.27
C ARG A 177 -0.55 -3.91 -8.40
N THR A 178 0.50 -4.71 -8.19
CA THR A 178 1.03 -5.69 -9.15
C THR A 178 1.42 -7.00 -8.45
N ASP A 179 1.69 -8.03 -9.22
CA ASP A 179 2.48 -9.16 -8.75
C ASP A 179 3.92 -8.69 -8.47
N GLY A 180 4.46 -9.05 -7.30
CA GLY A 180 5.74 -8.54 -6.84
C GLY A 180 6.91 -9.43 -7.19
N VAL A 181 6.87 -10.68 -6.73
CA VAL A 181 7.97 -11.64 -6.90
C VAL A 181 7.46 -12.90 -7.60
N SER A 182 8.24 -13.35 -8.57
CA SER A 182 8.07 -14.63 -9.23
C SER A 182 9.17 -15.61 -8.78
N ILE A 183 8.84 -16.90 -8.76
CA ILE A 183 9.80 -17.96 -8.47
C ILE A 183 10.18 -18.63 -9.79
N GLY A 184 11.47 -18.59 -10.14
CA GLY A 184 11.98 -19.20 -11.35
C GLY A 184 12.08 -20.73 -11.24
N ASN A 185 12.33 -21.40 -12.37
CA ASN A 185 12.48 -22.85 -12.43
C ASN A 185 13.64 -23.38 -11.56
N SER A 186 14.66 -22.54 -11.32
CA SER A 186 15.78 -22.78 -10.40
C SER A 186 15.42 -22.64 -8.92
N GLY A 187 14.19 -22.22 -8.59
CA GLY A 187 13.76 -21.90 -7.23
C GLY A 187 14.23 -20.53 -6.72
N SER A 188 14.95 -19.75 -7.54
CA SER A 188 15.36 -18.38 -7.19
C SER A 188 14.18 -17.42 -7.33
N ALA A 189 13.98 -16.59 -6.31
CA ALA A 189 13.03 -15.48 -6.35
C ALA A 189 13.61 -14.33 -7.18
N PHE A 190 12.80 -13.72 -8.02
CA PHE A 190 13.14 -12.50 -8.75
C PHE A 190 11.95 -11.54 -8.79
N ILE A 191 12.24 -10.24 -8.84
CA ILE A 191 11.23 -9.19 -8.97
C ILE A 191 10.53 -9.36 -10.31
N SER A 192 9.20 -9.26 -10.33
CA SER A 192 8.46 -9.36 -11.58
C SER A 192 8.90 -8.23 -12.53
N PRO A 193 9.04 -8.47 -13.85
CA PRO A 193 9.39 -7.42 -14.81
C PRO A 193 8.42 -6.24 -14.76
N ARG A 194 7.16 -6.48 -14.37
CA ARG A 194 6.16 -5.43 -14.18
C ARG A 194 6.52 -4.53 -13.00
N LEU A 195 6.88 -5.11 -11.85
CA LEU A 195 7.29 -4.35 -10.67
C LEU A 195 8.61 -3.61 -10.93
N GLU A 196 9.59 -4.20 -11.63
CA GLU A 196 10.84 -3.52 -12.00
C GLU A 196 10.60 -2.26 -12.82
N ARG A 197 9.70 -2.33 -13.82
CA ARG A 197 9.30 -1.16 -14.62
C ARG A 197 8.66 -0.08 -13.75
N TRP A 198 7.82 -0.47 -12.79
CA TRP A 198 7.14 0.46 -11.89
C TRP A 198 8.09 1.12 -10.90
N ILE A 199 9.06 0.37 -10.37
CA ILE A 199 10.15 0.87 -9.53
C ILE A 199 10.97 1.90 -10.31
N SER A 200 11.38 1.56 -11.53
CA SER A 200 12.19 2.45 -12.38
C SER A 200 11.44 3.75 -12.71
N TRP A 201 10.16 3.63 -13.07
CA TRP A 201 9.28 4.77 -13.32
C TRP A 201 9.09 5.66 -12.09
N ALA A 202 8.80 5.07 -10.93
CA ALA A 202 8.61 5.80 -9.68
C ALA A 202 9.91 6.48 -9.23
N SER A 203 11.06 5.81 -9.39
CA SER A 203 12.38 6.35 -9.11
C SER A 203 12.69 7.57 -9.99
N GLN A 204 12.42 7.48 -11.30
CA GLN A 204 12.59 8.60 -12.22
C GLN A 204 11.72 9.80 -11.82
N HIS A 205 10.45 9.58 -11.49
CA HIS A 205 9.55 10.66 -11.05
C HIS A 205 9.96 11.27 -9.71
N ARG A 206 10.49 10.46 -8.78
CA ARG A 206 11.06 10.93 -7.52
C ARG A 206 12.29 11.79 -7.76
N PHE A 207 13.22 11.32 -8.59
CA PHE A 207 14.45 12.04 -8.93
C PHE A 207 14.16 13.40 -9.58
N CYS A 208 13.19 13.48 -10.49
CA CYS A 208 12.77 14.74 -11.12
C CYS A 208 11.91 15.65 -10.20
N GLY A 209 11.65 15.27 -8.94
CA GLY A 209 10.78 16.02 -8.02
C GLY A 209 9.31 16.07 -8.46
N ALA A 210 8.91 15.20 -9.38
CA ALA A 210 7.54 15.13 -9.89
C ALA A 210 6.62 14.31 -8.97
N ALA A 211 7.19 13.41 -8.17
CA ALA A 211 6.45 12.56 -7.23
C ALA A 211 7.21 12.33 -5.92
N VAL A 212 6.45 12.03 -4.87
CA VAL A 212 6.91 11.43 -3.61
C VAL A 212 6.43 9.99 -3.61
N VAL A 213 7.35 9.04 -3.40
CA VAL A 213 7.04 7.62 -3.31
C VAL A 213 7.06 7.22 -1.85
N MET A 214 6.03 6.53 -1.37
CA MET A 214 5.91 6.10 0.03
C MET A 214 5.25 4.73 0.16
N SER A 215 5.46 4.10 1.31
CA SER A 215 4.72 2.91 1.72
C SER A 215 3.24 3.25 1.99
N LEU A 216 2.39 2.23 1.89
CA LEU A 216 0.97 2.33 2.23
C LEU A 216 0.77 2.73 3.70
N SER A 217 1.55 2.15 4.61
CA SER A 217 1.51 2.45 6.06
C SER A 217 1.78 3.91 6.40
N ALA A 218 2.53 4.63 5.56
CA ALA A 218 2.86 6.05 5.76
C ALA A 218 1.75 7.01 5.26
N VAL A 219 0.76 6.52 4.52
CA VAL A 219 -0.29 7.36 3.93
C VAL A 219 -1.12 8.09 5.01
N PRO A 220 -1.60 7.43 6.09
CA PRO A 220 -2.35 8.11 7.15
C PRO A 220 -1.60 9.32 7.72
N GLU A 221 -0.32 9.15 8.07
CA GLU A 221 0.50 10.21 8.69
C GLU A 221 0.73 11.38 7.75
N MET A 222 0.90 11.10 6.46
CA MET A 222 1.01 12.13 5.44
C MET A 222 -0.31 12.91 5.32
N ILE A 223 -1.47 12.23 5.33
CA ILE A 223 -2.78 12.88 5.19
C ILE A 223 -3.08 13.73 6.44
N THR A 224 -2.73 13.26 7.63
CA THR A 224 -2.96 13.97 8.88
C THR A 224 -1.96 15.09 9.15
N GLY A 225 -0.89 15.19 8.35
CA GLY A 225 0.16 16.20 8.51
C GLY A 225 1.15 15.91 9.65
N SER A 226 1.07 14.72 10.25
CA SER A 226 1.91 14.30 11.38
C SER A 226 3.36 14.05 10.98
N ALA A 227 3.62 13.77 9.70
CA ALA A 227 4.97 13.57 9.16
C ALA A 227 5.79 14.87 8.99
N ARG A 228 5.28 16.03 9.42
CA ARG A 228 5.90 17.35 9.15
C ARG A 228 6.62 18.00 10.34
N GLU A 229 6.88 17.26 11.41
CA GLU A 229 7.71 17.72 12.54
C GLU A 229 9.05 16.98 12.61
N SER A 230 10.02 17.41 11.79
CA SER A 230 11.45 17.42 12.15
C SER A 230 12.33 18.19 11.16
N VAL A 231 11.78 19.14 10.39
CA VAL A 231 12.61 20.10 9.67
C VAL A 231 12.76 21.34 10.54
N ALA A 232 13.96 21.47 11.11
CA ALA A 232 14.46 22.59 11.87
C ALA A 232 13.83 23.95 11.51
N GLY A 233 13.29 24.63 12.53
CA GLY A 233 12.71 25.94 12.37
C GLY A 233 12.28 26.53 13.70
N SER A 234 13.25 27.06 14.42
CA SER A 234 13.12 28.10 15.44
C SER A 234 11.77 28.84 15.41
N VAL A 235 10.97 28.69 16.46
CA VAL A 235 9.91 29.66 16.78
C VAL A 235 10.42 30.53 17.92
N LEU A 236 11.05 31.63 17.54
CA LEU A 236 11.21 32.82 18.38
C LEU A 236 9.84 33.50 18.56
N ARG A 237 9.43 33.61 19.83
CA ARG A 237 8.84 34.76 20.56
C ARG A 237 7.70 35.64 19.99
N ALA A 238 6.90 36.05 20.98
CA ALA A 238 6.04 37.25 21.12
C ALA A 238 4.60 37.11 20.58
N ALA A 239 3.55 37.52 21.31
CA ALA A 239 3.45 38.52 22.38
C ALA A 239 2.61 38.04 23.58
#